data_AF-A0A800J1Q2-F1
#
_entry.id   AF-A0A800J1Q2-F1
#
_cell.length_a   1.000
_cell.length_b   1.000
_cell.length_c   1.000
_cell.angle_alpha   90.00
_cell.angle_beta   90.00
_cell.angle_gamma   90.00
#
_symmetry.space_group_name_H-M   'P 1'
#
loop_
_entity.id
_entity.type
_entity.pdbx_description
1 polymer ?
#
loop_
_entity_poly.entity_id
_entity_poly.type
_entity_poly.pdbx_seq_one_letter_code
_entity_poly.pdbx_strand_id
1 'polypeptide(L)'
;MTPTLVATSSPVSAYGLPAKLRATIERFQERRAKTTADKSLALRLKHAMARENVALAGLAIYVNHGAVSVYGAVPDAAARESLLALVARQPGVTRIVDHLRLAEG
;
A
#
# COMPACT_ATOMS: atom_id res chain seq x y z
N MET A 1 -4.76 31.64 11.20
CA MET A 1 -4.97 30.31 10.56
C MET A 1 -4.48 29.26 11.54
N THR A 2 -5.40 28.64 12.28
CA THR A 2 -5.12 27.59 13.28
C THR A 2 -5.32 26.22 12.64
N PRO A 3 -4.37 25.27 12.75
CA PRO A 3 -4.63 23.91 12.29
C PRO A 3 -5.56 23.21 13.30
N THR A 4 -6.74 22.84 12.82
CA THR A 4 -7.65 21.90 13.50
C THR A 4 -6.92 20.56 13.64
N LEU A 5 -6.50 20.24 14.86
CA LEU A 5 -6.04 18.89 15.21
C LEU A 5 -7.24 17.95 15.08
N VAL A 6 -7.27 17.18 13.99
CA VAL A 6 -8.15 16.02 13.86
C VAL A 6 -7.86 15.09 15.02
N ALA A 7 -8.85 14.94 15.90
CA ALA A 7 -8.86 13.98 16.99
C ALA A 7 -8.73 12.56 16.43
N THR A 8 -7.50 12.03 16.39
CA THR A 8 -7.29 10.60 16.19
C THR A 8 -7.56 9.91 17.53
N SER A 9 -8.76 9.34 17.64
CA SER A 9 -9.13 8.23 18.51
C SER A 9 -8.40 8.18 19.86
N SER A 10 -8.98 8.81 20.88
CA SER A 10 -8.62 8.54 22.27
C SER A 10 -8.58 7.03 22.50
N PRO A 11 -7.49 6.45 23.05
CA PRO A 11 -7.57 5.10 23.55
C PRO A 11 -8.61 5.14 24.67
N VAL A 12 -9.78 4.56 24.42
CA VAL A 12 -10.76 4.34 25.49
C VAL A 12 -9.99 3.63 26.60
N SER A 13 -9.83 4.35 27.72
CA SER A 13 -9.13 3.96 28.92
C SER A 13 -9.15 2.45 29.11
N ALA A 14 -7.99 1.81 28.91
CA ALA A 14 -7.74 0.41 29.20
C ALA A 14 -7.68 0.13 30.73
N TYR A 15 -8.47 0.83 31.52
CA TYR A 15 -8.63 0.59 32.95
C TYR A 15 -9.66 -0.52 33.14
N GLY A 16 -9.18 -1.76 33.19
CA GLY A 16 -9.97 -2.90 33.70
C GLY A 16 -10.33 -4.01 32.72
N LEU A 17 -9.80 -4.04 31.49
CA LEU A 17 -10.04 -5.18 30.60
C LEU A 17 -9.17 -6.40 30.99
N PRO A 18 -9.76 -7.59 31.20
CA PRO A 18 -9.01 -8.81 31.42
C PRO A 18 -8.09 -9.13 30.23
N ALA A 19 -6.88 -9.61 30.49
CA ALA A 19 -5.80 -9.76 29.50
C ALA A 19 -6.21 -10.48 28.20
N LYS A 20 -7.10 -11.47 28.30
CA LYS A 20 -7.63 -12.22 27.14
C LYS A 20 -8.46 -11.35 26.20
N LEU A 21 -9.21 -10.38 26.73
CA LEU A 21 -10.04 -9.47 25.93
C LEU A 21 -9.19 -8.37 25.28
N ARG A 22 -8.13 -7.90 25.97
CA ARG A 22 -7.12 -7.00 25.40
C ARG A 22 -6.47 -7.59 24.15
N ALA A 23 -5.93 -8.81 24.24
CA ALA A 23 -5.27 -9.47 23.11
C ALA A 23 -6.20 -9.66 21.90
N THR A 24 -7.49 -9.89 22.15
CA THR A 24 -8.49 -10.04 21.10
C THR A 24 -8.74 -8.70 20.39
N ILE A 25 -8.94 -7.62 21.15
CA ILE A 25 -9.14 -6.26 20.60
C ILE A 25 -7.88 -5.81 19.84
N GLU A 26 -6.70 -6.01 20.40
CA GLU A 26 -5.41 -5.74 19.73
C GLU A 26 -5.33 -6.48 18.39
N ARG A 27 -5.60 -7.78 18.37
CA ARG A 27 -5.54 -8.58 17.13
C ARG A 27 -6.56 -8.11 16.07
N PHE A 28 -7.75 -7.65 16.47
CA PHE A 28 -8.72 -7.08 15.53
C PHE A 28 -8.33 -5.70 15.03
N GLN A 29 -7.81 -4.83 15.91
CA GLN A 29 -7.33 -3.52 15.53
C GLN A 29 -6.11 -3.62 14.61
N GLU A 30 -5.18 -4.52 14.89
CA GLU A 30 -3.99 -4.74 14.07
C GLU A 30 -4.35 -5.26 12.68
N ARG A 31 -5.33 -6.18 12.57
CA ARG A 31 -5.85 -6.63 11.27
C ARG A 31 -6.54 -5.51 10.49
N ARG A 32 -7.36 -4.69 11.16
CA ARG A 32 -8.02 -3.53 10.53
C ARG A 32 -7.02 -2.47 10.07
N ALA A 33 -6.00 -2.20 10.88
CA ALA A 33 -4.93 -1.28 10.54
C ALA A 33 -4.13 -1.77 9.33
N LYS A 34 -3.82 -3.07 9.25
CA LYS A 34 -3.17 -3.69 8.09
C LYS A 34 -4.00 -3.52 6.81
N THR A 35 -5.28 -3.89 6.83
CA THR A 35 -6.16 -3.73 5.66
C THR A 35 -6.31 -2.26 5.21
N THR A 36 -6.34 -1.32 6.17
CA THR A 36 -6.41 0.12 5.86
C THR A 36 -5.08 0.65 5.30
N ALA A 37 -3.95 0.18 5.83
CA ALA A 37 -2.61 0.50 5.34
C ALA A 37 -2.41 -0.03 3.91
N ASP A 38 -2.79 -1.28 3.64
CA ASP A 38 -2.72 -1.88 2.30
C ASP A 38 -3.57 -1.10 1.29
N LYS A 39 -4.81 -0.74 1.67
CA LYS A 39 -5.71 0.04 0.80
C LYS A 39 -5.18 1.45 0.52
N SER A 40 -4.62 2.11 1.53
CA SER A 40 -4.01 3.44 1.35
C SER A 40 -2.72 3.37 0.53
N LEU A 41 -1.93 2.30 0.64
CA LEU A 41 -0.78 2.05 -0.23
C LEU A 41 -1.21 1.88 -1.70
N ALA A 42 -2.23 1.05 -1.95
CA ALA A 42 -2.76 0.83 -3.30
C ALA A 42 -3.27 2.12 -3.94
N LEU A 43 -3.95 2.98 -3.17
CA LEU A 43 -4.39 4.29 -3.64
C LEU A 43 -3.21 5.22 -3.95
N ARG A 44 -2.18 5.25 -3.11
CA ARG A 44 -0.96 6.04 -3.37
C ARG A 44 -0.25 5.58 -4.64
N LEU A 45 -0.09 4.27 -4.84
CA LEU A 45 0.48 3.72 -6.07
C LEU A 45 -0.35 4.12 -7.29
N LYS A 46 -1.68 3.97 -7.22
CA LYS A 46 -2.58 4.36 -8.30
C LYS A 46 -2.43 5.84 -8.67
N HIS A 47 -2.34 6.72 -7.67
CA HIS A 47 -2.12 8.15 -7.90
C HIS A 47 -0.73 8.46 -8.48
N ALA A 48 0.32 7.78 -8.02
CA ALA A 48 1.68 7.97 -8.53
C ALA A 48 1.78 7.58 -10.01
N MET A 49 1.17 6.44 -10.39
CA MET A 49 1.17 5.97 -11.76
C MET A 49 0.32 6.81 -12.71
N ALA A 50 -0.82 7.31 -12.22
CA ALA A 50 -1.62 8.26 -12.99
C ALA A 50 -0.85 9.56 -13.29
N ARG A 51 0.06 9.98 -12.40
CA ARG A 51 0.90 11.17 -12.62
C ARG A 51 2.02 10.95 -13.62
N GLU A 52 2.63 9.77 -13.62
CA GLU A 52 3.70 9.43 -14.57
C GLU A 52 3.19 9.11 -15.98
N ASN A 53 1.86 9.16 -16.20
CA ASN A 53 1.21 8.81 -17.47
C ASN A 53 1.66 7.43 -17.97
N VAL A 54 2.06 6.55 -17.04
CA VAL A 54 2.29 5.14 -17.33
C VAL A 54 0.94 4.62 -17.77
N ALA A 55 0.84 4.25 -19.04
CA ALA A 55 -0.38 3.71 -19.60
C ALA A 55 -0.78 2.49 -18.75
N LEU A 56 -1.75 2.70 -17.85
CA LEU A 56 -2.41 1.64 -17.09
C LEU A 56 -3.17 0.68 -18.02
N ALA A 57 -3.17 0.94 -19.33
CA ALA A 57 -3.65 0.07 -20.39
C ALA A 57 -2.85 -1.25 -20.37
N GLY A 58 -3.24 -2.14 -19.45
CA GLY A 58 -2.64 -3.45 -19.26
C GLY A 58 -1.84 -3.62 -17.97
N LEU A 59 -1.67 -2.58 -17.14
CA LEU A 59 -0.94 -2.69 -15.86
C LEU A 59 -1.90 -2.94 -14.69
N ALA A 60 -1.74 -4.06 -14.00
CA ALA A 60 -2.52 -4.45 -12.82
C ALA A 60 -1.62 -4.60 -11.59
N ILE A 61 -2.07 -4.11 -10.45
CA ILE A 61 -1.26 -4.05 -9.23
C ILE A 61 -2.05 -4.57 -8.05
N TYR A 62 -1.43 -5.49 -7.33
CA TYR A 62 -2.00 -6.12 -6.16
C TYR A 62 -1.09 -5.85 -4.97
N VAL A 63 -1.71 -5.39 -3.88
CA VAL A 63 -1.02 -5.14 -2.61
C VAL A 63 -1.59 -6.10 -1.58
N ASN A 64 -0.72 -6.87 -0.94
CA ASN A 64 -1.10 -7.78 0.13
C ASN A 64 -0.03 -7.77 1.23
N HIS A 65 -0.37 -7.24 2.41
CA HIS A 65 0.55 -7.19 3.56
C HIS A 65 1.92 -6.54 3.24
N GLY A 66 1.90 -5.44 2.47
CA GLY A 66 3.13 -4.77 2.01
C GLY A 66 3.89 -5.49 0.88
N ALA A 67 3.45 -6.67 0.45
CA ALA A 67 3.92 -7.28 -0.79
C ALA A 67 3.16 -6.68 -1.97
N VAL A 68 3.89 -6.10 -2.91
CA VAL A 68 3.33 -5.51 -4.12
C VAL A 68 3.64 -6.41 -5.30
N SER A 69 2.60 -6.91 -5.96
CA SER A 69 2.71 -7.67 -7.21
C SER A 69 2.30 -6.78 -8.37
N VAL A 70 3.17 -6.66 -9.37
CA VAL A 70 2.95 -5.81 -10.54
C VAL A 70 2.85 -6.70 -11.78
N TYR A 71 1.75 -6.57 -12.52
CA TYR A 71 1.45 -7.31 -13.72
C TYR A 71 1.22 -6.35 -14.88
N GLY A 72 1.58 -6.77 -16.09
CA GLY A 72 1.26 -6.04 -17.31
C GLY A 72 2.39 -6.00 -18.31
N ALA A 73 2.21 -5.17 -19.33
CA ALA A 73 3.21 -4.92 -20.35
C ALA A 73 3.84 -3.54 -20.15
N VAL A 74 5.16 -3.46 -20.27
CA VAL A 74 5.93 -2.21 -20.25
C VAL A 74 6.68 -2.07 -21.57
N PRO A 75 6.81 -0.84 -22.11
CA PRO A 75 7.39 -0.63 -23.45
C PRO A 75 8.87 -1.00 -23.52
N ASP A 76 9.61 -0.80 -22.43
CA ASP A 76 11.06 -1.02 -22.40
C ASP A 76 11.55 -1.35 -20.98
N ALA A 77 12.80 -1.80 -20.90
CA ALA A 77 13.41 -2.19 -19.63
C ALA A 77 13.64 -1.01 -18.68
N ALA A 78 13.87 0.20 -19.20
CA ALA A 78 14.06 1.38 -18.36
C ALA A 78 12.73 1.82 -17.71
N ALA A 79 11.61 1.68 -18.43
CA ALA A 79 10.27 1.85 -17.87
C ALA A 79 10.00 0.82 -16.76
N ARG A 80 10.37 -0.45 -16.96
CA ARG A 80 10.26 -1.49 -15.92
C ARG A 80 11.03 -1.10 -14.66
N GLU A 81 12.31 -0.74 -14.79
CA GLU A 81 13.16 -0.38 -13.66
C GLU A 81 12.65 0.86 -12.93
N SER A 82 12.23 1.89 -13.68
CA SER A 82 11.67 3.11 -13.11
C SER A 82 10.42 2.80 -12.28
N LEU A 83 9.56 1.92 -12.78
CA LEU A 83 8.33 1.51 -12.12
C LEU A 83 8.60 0.69 -10.86
N LEU A 84 9.52 -0.28 -10.93
CA LEU A 84 9.95 -1.05 -9.76
C LEU A 84 10.59 -0.15 -8.70
N ALA A 85 11.41 0.81 -9.12
CA ALA A 85 12.03 1.77 -8.21
C ALA A 85 10.99 2.70 -7.59
N LEU A 86 9.95 3.12 -8.32
CA LEU A 86 8.86 3.91 -7.76
C LEU A 86 8.11 3.11 -6.68
N VAL A 87 7.81 1.84 -6.95
CA VAL A 87 7.15 0.93 -5.99
C VAL A 87 8.03 0.74 -4.74
N ALA A 88 9.34 0.49 -4.92
CA ALA A 88 10.28 0.30 -3.81
C ALA A 88 10.39 1.51 -2.88
N ARG A 89 10.19 2.72 -3.40
CA ARG A 89 10.22 3.96 -2.62
C ARG A 89 8.95 4.18 -1.78
N GLN A 90 7.90 3.38 -1.97
CA GLN A 90 6.64 3.59 -1.27
C GLN A 90 6.71 3.08 0.18
N PRO A 91 6.33 3.92 1.16
CA PRO A 91 6.35 3.53 2.56
C PRO A 91 5.33 2.42 2.83
N GLY A 92 5.82 1.30 3.35
CA GLY A 92 5.03 0.09 3.62
C GLY A 92 5.27 -1.06 2.65
N VAL A 93 6.10 -0.87 1.62
CA VAL A 93 6.52 -1.96 0.73
C VAL A 93 7.60 -2.79 1.42
N THR A 94 7.34 -4.08 1.58
CA THR A 94 8.27 -5.05 2.19
C THR A 94 8.80 -6.04 1.16
N ARG A 95 8.05 -6.26 0.08
CA ARG A 95 8.40 -7.19 -1.00
C ARG A 95 7.80 -6.72 -2.31
N ILE A 96 8.54 -6.91 -3.40
CA ILE A 96 8.08 -6.64 -4.76
C ILE A 96 8.13 -7.94 -5.55
N VAL A 97 7.05 -8.24 -6.27
CA VAL A 97 6.95 -9.37 -7.19
C VAL A 97 6.66 -8.81 -8.58
N ASP A 98 7.65 -8.94 -9.45
CA ASP A 98 7.57 -8.47 -10.83
C ASP A 98 7.04 -9.58 -11.73
N HIS A 99 5.91 -9.31 -12.38
CA HIS A 99 5.34 -10.11 -13.46
C HIS A 99 5.15 -9.26 -14.73
N LEU A 100 6.06 -8.30 -14.92
CA LEU A 100 6.03 -7.39 -16.06
C LEU A 100 6.63 -8.09 -17.28
N ARG A 101 5.97 -7.91 -18.43
CA ARG A 101 6.47 -8.34 -19.73
C ARG A 101 6.88 -7.12 -20.52
N LEU A 102 7.97 -7.24 -21.27
CA LEU A 102 8.33 -6.23 -22.26
C LEU A 102 7.35 -6.37 -23.43
N ALA A 103 6.69 -5.28 -23.81
CA ALA A 103 6.03 -5.21 -25.10
C ALA A 103 7.16 -5.16 -26.13
N GLU A 104 7.42 -6.27 -26.80
CA GLU A 104 8.33 -6.25 -27.95
C GLU A 104 7.75 -5.24 -28.96
N GLY A 105 8.50 -4.15 -29.18
CA GLY A 105 8.19 -3.12 -30.17
C GLY A 105 8.56 -3.56 -31.58
#